data_AF-A0A969YKQ3-F1
#
_entry.id   AF-A0A969YKQ3-F1
#
_cell.length_a   1.000
_cell.length_b   1.000
_cell.length_c   1.000
_cell.angle_alpha   90.00
_cell.angle_beta   90.00
_cell.angle_gamma   90.00
#
_symmetry.space_group_name_H-M   'P 1'
#
loop_
_entity.id
_entity.type
_entity.pdbx_description
1 polymer ?
#
loop_
_entity_poly.entity_id
_entity_poly.type
_entity_poly.pdbx_seq_one_letter_code
_entity_poly.pdbx_strand_id
1 'polypeptide(L)'
;MKSRIFSDDMELTERIRRERLGKRAIKPFTPSLFTRIAGIVKRYGLDPGFLNMLDAAAGPNSFNHSLLSGSSSKAAYSPPLFALVMETEYRIIIGIMDRVANPYLHFTNSPDEILLCNALFALNPSIEPERLRYHHFAALLERLMSPNRTENPPQ
;
A
#
# COMPACT_ATOMS: atom_id res chain seq x y z
N MET A 1 -60.74 -3.09 9.13
CA MET A 1 -59.93 -3.62 8.02
C MET A 1 -58.68 -2.79 7.66
N LYS A 2 -58.54 -1.52 8.09
CA LYS A 2 -57.32 -0.71 7.83
C LYS A 2 -56.12 -1.02 8.74
N SER A 3 -56.32 -1.68 9.89
CA SER A 3 -55.26 -1.87 10.89
C SER A 3 -54.22 -2.96 10.56
N ARG A 4 -54.56 -3.95 9.73
CA ARG A 4 -53.63 -5.03 9.34
C ARG A 4 -52.54 -4.55 8.38
N ILE A 5 -52.88 -3.66 7.45
CA ILE A 5 -51.98 -3.19 6.39
C ILE A 5 -50.84 -2.33 6.97
N PHE A 6 -51.13 -1.50 7.98
CA PHE A 6 -50.10 -0.71 8.68
C PHE A 6 -49.16 -1.55 9.55
N SER A 7 -49.59 -2.74 9.99
CA SER A 7 -48.79 -3.63 10.82
C SER A 7 -47.71 -4.35 9.99
N ASP A 8 -48.08 -4.83 8.80
CA ASP A 8 -47.15 -5.53 7.89
C ASP A 8 -46.05 -4.59 7.36
N ASP A 9 -46.39 -3.33 7.11
CA ASP A 9 -45.44 -2.32 6.59
C ASP A 9 -44.42 -1.89 7.66
N MET A 10 -44.86 -1.80 8.93
CA MET A 10 -43.99 -1.54 10.07
C MET A 10 -43.07 -2.74 10.35
N GLU A 11 -43.57 -3.97 10.20
CA GLU A 11 -42.80 -5.20 10.37
C GLU A 11 -41.72 -5.36 9.28
N LEU A 12 -42.06 -5.03 8.03
CA LEU A 12 -41.11 -5.01 6.91
C LEU A 12 -40.02 -3.96 7.14
N THR A 13 -40.39 -2.77 7.60
CA THR A 13 -39.45 -1.68 7.87
C THR A 13 -38.45 -2.06 8.97
N GLU A 14 -38.93 -2.67 10.05
CA GLU A 14 -38.07 -3.13 11.16
C GLU A 14 -37.20 -4.34 10.77
N ARG A 15 -37.66 -5.18 9.84
CA ARG A 15 -36.85 -6.26 9.28
C ARG A 15 -35.72 -5.72 8.41
N ILE A 16 -36.00 -4.75 7.53
CA ILE A 16 -34.98 -4.06 6.72
C ILE A 16 -33.97 -3.34 7.62
N ARG A 17 -34.43 -2.69 8.70
CA ARG A 17 -33.57 -1.99 9.66
C ARG A 17 -32.63 -2.96 10.36
N ARG A 18 -33.13 -4.11 10.83
CA ARG A 18 -32.32 -5.18 11.44
C ARG A 18 -31.33 -5.79 10.45
N GLU A 19 -31.72 -6.03 9.20
CA GLU A 19 -30.79 -6.52 8.18
C GLU A 19 -29.66 -5.51 7.89
N ARG A 20 -29.97 -4.21 7.84
CA ARG A 20 -28.96 -3.14 7.66
C ARG A 20 -28.05 -3.00 8.88
N LEU A 21 -28.56 -3.19 10.09
CA LEU A 21 -27.79 -3.18 11.32
C LEU A 21 -26.91 -4.44 11.45
N GLY A 22 -27.37 -5.61 11.00
CA GLY A 22 -26.59 -6.85 10.96
C GLY A 22 -25.45 -6.82 9.94
N LYS A 23 -25.64 -6.10 8.82
CA LYS A 23 -24.60 -5.89 7.78
C LYS A 23 -23.61 -4.77 8.12
N ARG A 24 -23.75 -4.10 9.27
CA ARG A 24 -22.94 -2.93 9.68
C ARG A 24 -21.57 -3.25 10.28
N ALA A 25 -21.10 -4.49 10.19
CA ALA A 25 -19.66 -4.75 10.24
C ALA A 25 -19.02 -4.29 8.91
N ILE A 26 -19.11 -3.00 8.63
CA ILE A 26 -18.48 -2.37 7.46
C ILE A 26 -16.98 -2.53 7.70
N LYS A 27 -16.35 -3.48 6.99
CA LYS A 27 -14.90 -3.62 6.97
C LYS A 27 -14.33 -2.23 6.63
N PRO A 28 -13.33 -1.72 7.38
CA PRO A 28 -12.78 -0.41 7.10
C PRO A 28 -12.33 -0.37 5.65
N PHE A 29 -12.76 0.67 4.92
CA PHE A 29 -12.43 0.83 3.52
C PHE A 29 -10.92 0.92 3.36
N THR A 30 -10.33 -0.07 2.70
CA THR A 30 -8.90 -0.09 2.40
C THR A 30 -8.70 0.43 0.98
N PRO A 31 -7.96 1.53 0.79
CA PRO A 31 -7.64 2.05 -0.54
C PRO A 31 -6.97 0.97 -1.39
N SER A 32 -7.36 0.90 -2.67
CA SER A 32 -6.77 -0.05 -3.61
C SER A 32 -5.29 0.26 -3.86
N LEU A 33 -4.57 -0.72 -4.42
CA LEU A 33 -3.18 -0.52 -4.85
C LEU A 33 -3.05 0.69 -5.79
N PHE A 34 -3.95 0.77 -6.77
CA PHE A 34 -4.03 1.90 -7.69
C PHE A 34 -4.17 3.22 -6.94
N THR A 35 -5.09 3.32 -5.99
CA THR A 35 -5.32 4.55 -5.22
C THR A 35 -4.10 4.93 -4.38
N ARG A 36 -3.40 3.94 -3.82
CA ARG A 36 -2.16 4.14 -3.07
C ARG A 36 -1.05 4.69 -3.96
N ILE A 37 -0.78 4.05 -5.09
CA ILE A 37 0.26 4.49 -6.02
C ILE A 37 -0.09 5.84 -6.62
N ALA A 38 -1.35 6.08 -6.98
CA ALA A 38 -1.81 7.37 -7.45
C ALA A 38 -1.53 8.50 -6.45
N GLY A 39 -1.78 8.26 -5.16
CA GLY A 39 -1.47 9.27 -4.15
C GLY A 39 0.03 9.49 -3.94
N ILE A 40 0.89 8.49 -4.17
CA ILE A 40 2.35 8.65 -4.15
C ILE A 40 2.79 9.46 -5.38
N VAL A 41 2.35 9.07 -6.58
CA VAL A 41 2.64 9.78 -7.84
C VAL A 41 2.29 11.26 -7.71
N LYS A 42 1.09 11.57 -7.19
CA LYS A 42 0.65 12.95 -6.97
C LYS A 42 1.45 13.69 -5.90
N ARG A 43 1.67 13.07 -4.75
CA ARG A 43 2.34 13.71 -3.60
C ARG A 43 3.78 14.09 -3.94
N TYR A 44 4.46 13.24 -4.71
CA TYR A 44 5.87 13.40 -5.04
C TYR A 44 6.11 13.94 -6.46
N GLY A 45 5.05 14.23 -7.22
CA GLY A 45 5.16 14.75 -8.59
C GLY A 45 5.93 13.82 -9.52
N LEU A 46 5.70 12.50 -9.39
CA LEU A 46 6.44 11.52 -10.19
C LEU A 46 6.13 11.69 -11.68
N ASP A 47 7.18 11.61 -12.49
CA ASP A 47 7.14 11.77 -13.93
C ASP A 47 7.55 10.45 -14.64
N PRO A 48 7.47 10.39 -15.99
CA PRO A 48 7.89 9.19 -16.72
C PRO A 48 9.36 8.80 -16.51
N GLY A 49 10.23 9.73 -16.11
CA GLY A 49 11.63 9.46 -15.78
C GLY A 49 11.77 8.53 -14.58
N PHE A 50 10.80 8.51 -13.66
CA PHE A 50 10.77 7.55 -12.56
C PHE A 50 10.70 6.08 -13.04
N LEU A 51 10.02 5.81 -14.17
CA LEU A 51 9.95 4.46 -14.74
C LEU A 51 11.33 3.99 -15.21
N ASN A 52 12.15 4.89 -15.75
CA ASN A 52 13.53 4.58 -16.13
C ASN A 52 14.38 4.25 -14.90
N MET A 53 14.14 4.92 -13.77
CA MET A 53 14.82 4.60 -12.50
C MET A 53 14.42 3.21 -11.99
N LEU A 54 13.15 2.83 -12.13
CA LEU A 54 12.69 1.48 -11.80
C LEU A 54 13.34 0.41 -12.69
N ASP A 55 13.40 0.66 -14.00
CA ASP A 55 14.05 -0.24 -14.94
C ASP A 55 15.55 -0.39 -14.64
N ALA A 56 16.22 0.71 -14.26
CA ALA A 56 17.60 0.67 -13.82
C ALA A 56 17.76 -0.14 -12.53
N ALA A 57 16.91 0.08 -11.53
CA ALA A 57 16.96 -0.59 -10.22
C ALA A 57 16.65 -2.09 -10.26
N ALA A 58 15.96 -2.58 -11.30
CA ALA A 58 15.64 -3.99 -11.49
C ALA A 58 16.85 -4.85 -11.90
N GLY A 59 17.99 -4.25 -12.26
CA GLY A 59 19.19 -4.98 -12.65
C GLY A 59 19.86 -5.74 -11.50
N PRO A 60 20.57 -6.86 -11.78
CA PRO A 60 21.10 -7.79 -10.77
C PRO A 60 22.15 -7.19 -9.82
N ASN A 61 22.75 -6.04 -10.18
CA ASN A 61 23.72 -5.30 -9.35
C ASN A 61 23.34 -3.82 -9.18
N SER A 62 22.11 -3.43 -9.53
CA SER A 62 21.71 -2.02 -9.60
C SER A 62 21.24 -1.45 -8.26
N PHE A 63 21.62 -2.10 -7.17
CA PHE A 63 21.23 -1.71 -5.84
C PHE A 63 21.92 -0.40 -5.43
N ASN A 64 21.18 0.70 -5.44
CA ASN A 64 21.67 1.99 -4.97
C ASN A 64 21.70 2.01 -3.44
N HIS A 65 22.87 1.72 -2.86
CA HIS A 65 23.12 1.84 -1.41
C HIS A 65 22.81 3.23 -0.85
N SER A 66 22.76 4.27 -1.68
CA SER A 66 22.31 5.61 -1.28
C SER A 66 20.87 5.64 -0.76
N LEU A 67 20.00 4.74 -1.24
CA LEU A 67 18.61 4.60 -0.77
C LEU A 67 18.51 3.96 0.62
N LEU A 68 19.62 3.42 1.15
CA LEU A 68 19.65 2.83 2.49
C LEU A 68 19.77 3.87 3.60
N SER A 69 20.14 5.11 3.28
CA SER A 69 20.40 6.19 4.24
C SER A 69 19.11 6.85 4.77
N GLY A 70 18.15 6.03 5.21
CA GLY A 70 16.82 6.47 5.65
C GLY A 70 16.48 6.06 7.09
N SER A 71 15.59 6.83 7.71
CA SER A 71 14.98 6.50 9.01
C SER A 71 14.49 5.05 9.07
N SER A 72 14.72 4.37 10.20
CA SER A 72 14.24 2.99 10.44
C SER A 72 12.70 2.89 10.49
N SER A 73 12.04 4.01 10.80
CA SER A 73 10.59 4.14 10.85
C SER A 73 10.04 4.70 9.56
N LYS A 74 8.90 4.13 9.14
CA LYS A 74 8.19 4.53 7.92
C LYS A 74 7.50 5.87 8.10
N ALA A 75 7.65 6.76 7.11
CA ALA A 75 6.89 8.01 7.10
C ALA A 75 5.38 7.73 7.07
N ALA A 76 4.62 8.44 7.89
CA ALA A 76 3.17 8.35 7.90
C ALA A 76 2.63 8.79 6.53
N TYR A 77 1.85 7.91 5.91
CA TYR A 77 1.17 8.19 4.65
C TYR A 77 -0.20 7.52 4.66
N SER A 78 -1.22 8.35 4.44
CA SER A 78 -2.59 7.89 4.23
C SER A 78 -2.96 8.19 2.79
N PRO A 79 -3.16 7.18 1.93
CA PRO A 79 -3.60 7.41 0.58
C PRO A 79 -5.03 7.98 0.56
N PRO A 80 -5.42 8.70 -0.51
CA PRO A 80 -6.78 9.22 -0.63
C PRO A 80 -7.81 8.08 -0.64
N LEU A 81 -9.07 8.37 -0.32
CA LEU A 81 -10.13 7.36 -0.41
C LEU A 81 -10.39 6.96 -1.87
N PHE A 82 -10.38 7.94 -2.76
CA PHE A 82 -10.54 7.74 -4.20
C PHE A 82 -9.49 8.57 -4.93
N ALA A 83 -8.76 7.94 -5.85
CA ALA A 83 -7.81 8.64 -6.68
C ALA A 83 -8.49 9.12 -7.97
N LEU A 84 -8.50 10.44 -8.17
CA LEU A 84 -8.76 11.04 -9.47
C LEU A 84 -7.40 11.35 -10.08
N VAL A 85 -7.13 10.91 -11.30
CA VAL A 85 -5.82 11.06 -11.94
C VAL A 85 -5.96 11.56 -13.37
N MET A 86 -4.97 12.32 -13.83
CA MET A 86 -4.82 12.71 -15.23
C MET A 86 -4.31 11.54 -16.06
N GLU A 87 -4.43 11.62 -17.39
CA GLU A 87 -3.95 10.56 -18.29
C GLU A 87 -2.45 10.27 -18.13
N THR A 88 -1.63 11.31 -17.97
CA THR A 88 -0.19 11.19 -17.77
C THR A 88 0.13 10.45 -16.47
N GLU A 89 -0.55 10.79 -15.38
CA GLU A 89 -0.43 10.14 -14.08
C GLU A 89 -0.88 8.67 -14.16
N TYR A 90 -1.98 8.39 -14.86
CA TYR A 90 -2.47 7.03 -15.07
C TYR A 90 -1.42 6.13 -15.73
N ARG A 91 -0.77 6.62 -16.81
CA ARG A 91 0.30 5.85 -17.49
C ARG A 91 1.47 5.54 -16.57
N ILE A 92 1.85 6.48 -15.71
CA ILE A 92 2.92 6.27 -14.71
C ILE A 92 2.49 5.24 -13.68
N ILE A 93 1.26 5.33 -13.17
CA ILE A 93 0.73 4.40 -12.16
C ILE A 93 0.73 2.95 -12.70
N ILE A 94 0.19 2.75 -13.91
CA ILE A 94 0.19 1.43 -14.55
C ILE A 94 1.63 0.97 -14.80
N GLY A 95 2.50 1.85 -15.30
CA GLY A 95 3.91 1.54 -15.53
C GLY A 95 4.66 1.10 -14.27
N ILE A 96 4.34 1.67 -13.10
CA ILE A 96 4.88 1.24 -11.80
C ILE A 96 4.32 -0.13 -11.42
N MET A 97 3.00 -0.32 -11.51
CA MET A 97 2.33 -1.57 -11.13
C MET A 97 2.80 -2.76 -11.97
N ASP A 98 3.06 -2.55 -13.26
CA ASP A 98 3.54 -3.60 -14.17
C ASP A 98 5.01 -3.99 -13.87
N ARG A 99 5.85 -3.02 -13.50
CA ARG A 99 7.28 -3.24 -13.18
C ARG A 99 7.50 -3.80 -11.78
N VAL A 100 6.58 -3.52 -10.87
CA VAL A 100 6.63 -3.95 -9.46
C VAL A 100 5.42 -4.82 -9.17
N ALA A 101 5.32 -5.92 -9.91
CA ALA A 101 4.25 -6.90 -9.77
C ALA A 101 4.48 -7.85 -8.58
N ASN A 102 4.63 -7.29 -7.37
CA ASN A 102 4.80 -8.08 -6.15
C ASN A 102 3.96 -7.54 -4.97
N PRO A 103 3.68 -8.36 -3.94
CA PRO A 103 2.80 -7.98 -2.84
C PRO A 103 3.31 -6.80 -2.00
N TYR A 104 4.62 -6.51 -2.03
CA TYR A 104 5.20 -5.48 -1.17
C TYR A 104 4.78 -4.06 -1.59
N LEU A 105 4.39 -3.89 -2.85
CA LEU A 105 3.87 -2.62 -3.37
C LEU A 105 2.64 -2.12 -2.60
N HIS A 106 1.85 -3.03 -1.98
CA HIS A 106 0.72 -2.64 -1.13
C HIS A 106 1.11 -1.87 0.13
N PHE A 107 2.37 -1.96 0.53
CA PHE A 107 2.88 -1.37 1.76
C PHE A 107 3.74 -0.14 1.50
N THR A 108 3.95 0.30 0.26
CA THR A 108 4.80 1.48 -0.01
C THR A 108 4.12 2.80 0.39
N ASN A 109 4.91 3.72 0.92
CA ASN A 109 4.52 5.07 1.33
C ASN A 109 5.35 6.16 0.65
N SER A 110 6.44 5.80 -0.05
CA SER A 110 7.34 6.74 -0.75
C SER A 110 7.84 6.16 -2.08
N PRO A 111 8.36 7.01 -3.00
CA PRO A 111 8.99 6.56 -4.23
C PRO A 111 10.22 5.65 -3.97
N ASP A 112 10.99 5.95 -2.93
CA ASP A 112 12.15 5.15 -2.55
C ASP A 112 11.74 3.72 -2.19
N GLU A 113 10.63 3.54 -1.45
CA GLU A 113 10.14 2.19 -1.15
C GLU A 113 9.68 1.44 -2.39
N ILE A 114 9.11 2.13 -3.39
CA ILE A 114 8.74 1.52 -4.67
C ILE A 114 10.00 1.01 -5.40
N LEU A 115 11.08 1.80 -5.42
CA LEU A 115 12.37 1.39 -6.00
C LEU A 115 12.96 0.16 -5.30
N LEU A 116 12.74 0.04 -3.99
CA LEU A 116 13.28 -1.05 -3.17
C LEU A 116 12.42 -2.32 -3.17
N CYS A 117 11.15 -2.26 -3.60
CA CYS A 117 10.22 -3.38 -3.59
C CYS A 117 10.80 -4.66 -4.20
N ASN A 118 11.31 -4.57 -5.44
CA ASN A 118 11.79 -5.73 -6.19
C ASN A 118 13.04 -6.33 -5.53
N ALA A 119 13.99 -5.51 -5.10
CA ALA A 119 15.20 -5.97 -4.42
C ALA A 119 14.86 -6.66 -3.09
N LEU A 120 13.97 -6.07 -2.30
CA LEU A 120 13.54 -6.63 -1.03
C LEU A 120 12.79 -7.96 -1.21
N PHE A 121 11.89 -8.03 -2.18
CA PHE A 121 11.13 -9.24 -2.49
C PHE A 121 12.03 -10.37 -3.03
N ALA A 122 13.01 -10.04 -3.86
CA ALA A 122 13.98 -11.00 -4.38
C ALA A 122 14.84 -11.61 -3.27
N LEU A 123 15.24 -10.81 -2.26
CA LEU A 123 16.03 -11.29 -1.13
C LEU A 123 15.20 -12.10 -0.12
N ASN A 124 13.98 -11.67 0.16
CA ASN A 124 13.08 -12.40 1.04
C ASN A 124 11.62 -12.12 0.66
N PRO A 125 10.91 -13.06 0.00
CA PRO A 125 9.51 -12.90 -0.39
C PRO A 125 8.51 -13.19 0.75
N SER A 126 9.00 -13.65 1.91
CA SER A 126 8.19 -14.10 3.05
C SER A 126 8.24 -13.14 4.23
N ILE A 127 8.48 -11.84 4.00
CA ILE A 127 8.44 -10.84 5.07
C ILE A 127 6.99 -10.62 5.50
N GLU A 128 6.75 -10.73 6.80
CA GLU A 128 5.43 -10.53 7.38
C GLU A 128 4.83 -9.14 7.05
N PRO A 129 3.54 -9.06 6.70
CA PRO A 129 2.84 -7.81 6.40
C PRO A 129 3.01 -6.72 7.46
N GLU A 130 3.02 -7.09 8.75
CA GLU A 130 3.22 -6.17 9.86
C GLU A 130 4.56 -5.45 9.76
N ARG A 131 5.62 -6.17 9.37
CA ARG A 131 6.96 -5.58 9.22
C ARG A 131 7.01 -4.63 8.03
N LEU A 132 6.41 -5.01 6.91
CA LEU A 132 6.31 -4.16 5.71
C LEU A 132 5.51 -2.87 5.97
N ARG A 133 4.49 -2.96 6.86
CA ARG A 133 3.65 -1.82 7.24
C ARG A 133 4.39 -0.79 8.11
N TYR A 134 5.25 -1.24 9.03
CA TYR A 134 5.83 -0.36 10.05
C TYR A 134 7.29 0.04 9.80
N HIS A 135 8.05 -0.80 9.11
CA HIS A 135 9.44 -0.52 8.82
C HIS A 135 9.63 0.02 7.40
N HIS A 136 10.55 0.97 7.28
CA HIS A 136 10.98 1.42 5.97
C HIS A 136 11.71 0.28 5.23
N PHE A 137 11.50 0.17 3.92
CA PHE A 137 12.06 -0.95 3.15
C PHE A 137 13.59 -0.97 3.15
N ALA A 138 14.23 0.20 3.19
CA ALA A 138 15.67 0.32 3.38
C ALA A 138 16.17 -0.42 4.63
N ALA A 139 15.53 -0.20 5.78
CA ALA A 139 15.94 -0.80 7.05
C ALA A 139 15.73 -2.33 7.06
N LEU A 140 14.66 -2.81 6.42
CA LEU A 140 14.44 -4.25 6.24
C LEU A 140 15.53 -4.86 5.36
N LEU A 141 15.90 -4.17 4.28
CA LEU A 141 16.91 -4.63 3.34
C LEU A 141 18.31 -4.65 3.95
N GLU A 142 18.71 -3.60 4.67
CA GLU A 142 19.98 -3.55 5.42
C GLU A 142 20.12 -4.74 6.35
N ARG A 143 19.05 -5.07 7.07
CA ARG A 143 19.04 -6.17 8.03
C ARG A 143 19.17 -7.53 7.36
N LEU A 144 18.60 -7.71 6.17
CA LEU A 144 18.75 -8.94 5.40
C LEU A 144 20.16 -9.07 4.81
N MET A 145 20.77 -7.95 4.42
CA MET A 145 22.15 -7.92 3.89
C MET A 145 23.22 -8.03 4.98
N SER A 146 22.90 -7.63 6.21
CA SER A 146 23.82 -7.67 7.38
C SER A 146 23.25 -8.57 8.48
N PRO A 147 23.32 -9.90 8.36
CA PRO A 147 22.68 -10.85 9.28
C PRO A 147 23.23 -10.82 10.73
N ASN A 148 24.34 -10.10 10.99
CA ASN A 148 25.03 -10.09 12.29
C ASN A 148 24.59 -8.99 13.29
N ARG A 149 23.55 -8.19 13.01
CA ARG A 149 22.98 -7.28 14.02
C ARG A 149 21.81 -7.96 14.74
N THR A 150 22.15 -8.67 15.81
CA THR A 150 21.19 -9.18 16.81
C THR A 150 20.27 -8.07 17.30
N GLU A 151 18.97 -8.36 17.29
CA GLU A 151 17.93 -7.56 17.91
C GLU A 151 18.21 -7.43 19.40
N ASN A 152 18.53 -6.22 19.87
CA ASN A 152 18.21 -5.87 21.24
C ASN A 152 16.81 -5.24 21.23
N PRO A 153 15.85 -5.73 22.03
CA PRO A 153 14.58 -5.07 22.18
C PRO A 153 14.78 -3.73 22.92
N PRO A 154 14.00 -2.69 22.61
CA PRO A 154 14.03 -1.46 23.40
C PRO A 154 13.58 -1.76 24.84
N GLN A 155 14.35 -1.27 25.81
CA GLN A 155 13.98 -1.20 27.23
C GLN A 155 12.90 -0.16 27.46
#